data_AF-A0A496LNA8-F1
#
_entry.id   AF-A0A496LNA8-F1
#
_cell.length_a   1.000
_cell.length_b   1.000
_cell.length_c   1.000
_cell.angle_alpha   90.00
_cell.angle_beta   90.00
_cell.angle_gamma   90.00
#
_symmetry.space_group_name_H-M   'P 1'
#
loop_
_entity.id
_entity.type
_entity.pdbx_description
1 polymer ?
#
loop_
_entity_poly.entity_id
_entity_poly.type
_entity_poly.pdbx_seq_one_letter_code
_entity_poly.pdbx_strand_id
1 'polypeptide(L)'
;MKIDTLIVKGIEAKSNPHNAVIPPIYLASTFVQESLDDFGKYAYSRGANPTRNAFEELFAKFEGSKYAFALASGMAATSAAFALLKSGDRVLLNNNVYGGTYRYVSGIFKNQGINYDLVDDLNLITEIPSDVKMVFIETPSNPLLRVTDIERISELAHKNGALVVMDNTFLTPYYQRPLEHGA
;
A
#
# COMPACT_ATOMS: atom_id res chain seq x y z
N MET A 1 10.99 3.32 -20.00
CA MET A 1 9.76 3.22 -20.83
C MET A 1 8.87 4.41 -20.50
N LYS A 2 8.16 5.04 -21.45
CA LYS A 2 7.19 6.10 -21.12
C LYS A 2 6.04 5.53 -20.30
N ILE A 3 5.49 6.30 -19.36
CA ILE A 3 4.46 5.83 -18.42
C ILE A 3 3.20 5.32 -19.15
N ASP A 4 2.75 6.01 -20.19
CA ASP A 4 1.59 5.60 -21.01
C ASP A 4 1.83 4.25 -21.70
N THR A 5 3.07 4.02 -22.14
CA THR A 5 3.46 2.73 -22.73
C THR A 5 3.50 1.65 -21.68
N LEU A 6 3.99 1.96 -20.47
CA LEU A 6 4.05 1.03 -19.36
C LEU A 6 2.65 0.57 -18.93
N ILE A 7 1.70 1.49 -18.75
CA ILE A 7 0.34 1.15 -18.28
C ILE A 7 -0.37 0.22 -19.29
N VAL A 8 -0.08 0.34 -20.59
CA VAL A 8 -0.71 -0.50 -21.63
C VAL A 8 0.07 -1.79 -21.91
N LYS A 9 1.41 -1.77 -21.84
CA LYS A 9 2.30 -2.86 -22.30
C LYS A 9 3.26 -3.40 -21.24
N GLY A 10 3.09 -3.01 -19.98
CA GLY A 10 4.00 -3.35 -18.89
C GLY A 10 3.98 -4.82 -18.49
N ILE A 11 3.02 -5.60 -19.00
CA ILE A 11 2.96 -7.06 -18.90
C ILE A 11 3.13 -7.64 -20.29
N GLU A 12 4.03 -8.61 -20.43
CA GLU A 12 4.28 -9.27 -21.71
C GLU A 12 3.11 -10.18 -22.09
N ALA A 13 2.40 -9.85 -23.18
CA ALA A 13 1.28 -10.65 -23.65
C ALA A 13 1.67 -12.07 -24.10
N LYS A 14 2.94 -12.30 -24.47
CA LYS A 14 3.41 -13.56 -25.04
C LYS A 14 3.37 -14.73 -24.04
N SER A 15 3.34 -14.47 -22.74
CA SER A 15 3.21 -15.51 -21.72
C SER A 15 1.76 -15.92 -21.45
N ASN A 16 0.78 -15.27 -22.08
CA ASN A 16 -0.62 -15.63 -21.89
C ASN A 16 -0.98 -16.91 -22.67
N PRO A 17 -1.87 -17.76 -22.12
CA PRO A 17 -2.40 -18.91 -22.83
C PRO A 17 -2.96 -18.53 -24.19
N HIS A 18 -2.73 -19.39 -25.19
CA HIS A 18 -3.19 -19.21 -26.57
C HIS A 18 -2.76 -17.87 -27.22
N ASN A 19 -1.69 -17.24 -26.75
CA ASN A 19 -1.21 -15.93 -27.21
C ASN A 19 -2.25 -14.81 -27.07
N ALA A 20 -3.11 -14.89 -26.04
CA ALA A 20 -4.08 -13.84 -25.77
C ALA A 20 -3.36 -12.51 -25.49
N VAL A 21 -3.79 -11.43 -26.16
CA VAL A 21 -3.19 -10.09 -25.95
C VAL A 21 -3.45 -9.57 -24.54
N ILE A 22 -4.64 -9.85 -24.01
CA ILE A 22 -5.07 -9.48 -22.66
C ILE A 22 -4.94 -10.70 -21.75
N PRO A 23 -4.40 -10.55 -20.52
CA PRO A 23 -4.37 -11.64 -19.54
C PRO A 23 -5.78 -12.22 -19.32
N PRO A 24 -5.97 -13.55 -19.40
CA PRO A 24 -7.26 -14.17 -19.11
C PRO A 24 -7.74 -13.93 -17.68
N ILE A 25 -9.05 -14.03 -17.46
CA ILE A 25 -9.64 -13.98 -16.13
C ILE A 25 -9.67 -15.39 -15.54
N TYR A 26 -8.88 -15.61 -14.50
CA TYR A 26 -8.81 -16.87 -13.77
C TYR A 26 -9.74 -16.84 -12.55
N LEU A 27 -10.86 -17.56 -12.65
CA LEU A 27 -11.86 -17.71 -11.59
C LEU A 27 -11.68 -18.97 -10.73
N ALA A 28 -10.77 -19.86 -11.13
CA ALA A 28 -10.48 -21.08 -10.37
C ALA A 28 -10.02 -20.74 -8.95
N SER A 29 -10.54 -21.47 -7.97
CA SER A 29 -10.13 -21.34 -6.56
C SER A 29 -8.83 -22.07 -6.27
N THR A 30 -8.59 -23.21 -6.94
CA THR A 30 -7.41 -24.07 -6.79
C THR A 30 -6.90 -24.48 -8.16
N PHE A 31 -5.64 -24.88 -8.24
CA PHE A 31 -5.01 -25.36 -9.48
C PHE A 31 -4.39 -26.74 -9.25
N VAL A 32 -4.12 -27.45 -10.34
CA VAL A 32 -3.50 -28.78 -10.30
C VAL A 32 -2.07 -28.65 -9.76
N GLN A 33 -1.71 -29.53 -8.83
CA GLN A 33 -0.38 -29.64 -8.24
C GLN A 33 0.31 -30.88 -8.81
N GLU A 34 1.61 -30.80 -9.07
CA GLU A 34 2.37 -31.93 -9.63
C GLU A 34 2.63 -33.02 -8.57
N SER A 35 2.75 -32.63 -7.30
CA SER A 35 2.95 -33.54 -6.18
C SER A 35 2.46 -32.91 -4.86
N LEU A 36 2.49 -33.69 -3.76
CA LEU A 36 2.16 -33.18 -2.42
C LEU A 36 3.23 -32.25 -1.83
N ASP A 37 4.44 -32.25 -2.40
CA ASP A 37 5.58 -31.44 -1.95
C ASP A 37 5.82 -30.21 -2.84
N ASP A 38 5.21 -30.18 -4.04
CA ASP A 38 5.27 -29.04 -4.97
C ASP A 38 3.88 -28.52 -5.32
N PHE A 39 3.55 -27.41 -4.68
CA PHE A 39 2.28 -26.71 -4.84
C PHE A 39 2.26 -25.74 -6.03
N GLY A 40 3.41 -25.49 -6.67
CA GLY A 40 3.59 -24.50 -7.72
C GLY A 40 3.34 -23.05 -7.26
N LYS A 41 3.46 -22.08 -8.19
CA LYS A 41 3.19 -20.65 -7.90
C LYS A 41 1.72 -20.42 -7.55
N TYR A 42 0.80 -21.08 -8.24
CA TYR A 42 -0.64 -20.88 -8.10
C TYR A 42 -1.27 -22.12 -7.45
N ALA A 43 -1.10 -22.31 -6.14
CA ALA A 43 -1.73 -23.43 -5.45
C ALA A 43 -3.22 -23.16 -5.16
N TYR A 44 -3.49 -21.99 -4.57
CA TYR A 44 -4.81 -21.55 -4.15
C TYR A 44 -4.97 -20.03 -4.37
N SER A 45 -6.09 -19.64 -4.96
CA SER A 45 -6.34 -18.31 -5.54
C SER A 45 -6.23 -17.16 -4.53
N ARG A 46 -6.53 -17.41 -3.25
CA ARG A 46 -6.32 -16.41 -2.19
C ARG A 46 -4.83 -16.06 -2.03
N GLY A 47 -3.96 -17.07 -2.07
CA GLY A 47 -2.51 -16.89 -1.95
C GLY A 47 -1.91 -16.28 -3.22
N ALA A 48 -2.22 -16.86 -4.38
CA ALA A 48 -1.77 -16.35 -5.68
C ALA A 48 -2.81 -16.65 -6.77
N ASN A 49 -3.04 -15.70 -7.67
CA ASN A 49 -4.00 -15.81 -8.77
C ASN A 49 -3.40 -15.14 -10.02
N PRO A 50 -3.36 -15.80 -11.20
CA PRO A 50 -2.71 -15.22 -12.38
C PRO A 50 -3.26 -13.85 -12.80
N THR A 51 -4.57 -13.64 -12.70
CA THR A 51 -5.21 -12.34 -13.03
C THR A 51 -4.74 -11.25 -12.07
N ARG A 52 -4.76 -11.54 -10.76
CA ARG A 52 -4.35 -10.60 -9.72
C ARG A 52 -2.85 -10.31 -9.80
N ASN A 53 -2.04 -11.35 -10.00
CA ASN A 53 -0.59 -11.20 -10.15
C ASN A 53 -0.22 -10.34 -11.36
N ALA A 54 -0.91 -10.47 -12.50
CA ALA A 54 -0.67 -9.59 -13.65
C ALA A 54 -0.95 -8.11 -13.30
N PHE A 55 -2.02 -7.82 -12.56
CA PHE A 55 -2.30 -6.47 -12.06
C PHE A 55 -1.24 -5.99 -11.07
N GLU A 56 -0.89 -6.80 -10.07
CA GLU A 56 0.11 -6.47 -9.05
C GLU A 56 1.49 -6.20 -9.68
N GLU A 57 1.92 -7.04 -10.62
CA GLU A 57 3.19 -6.85 -11.35
C GLU A 57 3.20 -5.55 -12.18
N LEU A 58 2.07 -5.20 -12.81
CA LEU A 58 1.95 -3.96 -13.58
C LEU A 58 1.95 -2.75 -12.66
N PHE A 59 1.17 -2.81 -11.58
CA PHE A 59 1.01 -1.71 -10.64
C PHE A 59 2.33 -1.45 -9.89
N ALA A 60 3.07 -2.50 -9.52
CA ALA A 60 4.40 -2.35 -8.94
C ALA A 60 5.34 -1.57 -9.87
N LYS A 61 5.36 -1.90 -11.17
CA LYS A 61 6.15 -1.16 -12.15
C LYS A 61 5.67 0.30 -12.30
N PHE A 62 4.36 0.53 -12.24
CA PHE A 62 3.77 1.87 -12.37
C PHE A 62 4.14 2.77 -11.19
N GLU A 63 4.08 2.22 -9.97
CA GLU A 63 4.52 2.87 -8.73
C GLU A 63 6.05 3.00 -8.62
N GLY A 64 6.81 2.18 -9.34
CA GLY A 64 8.26 2.07 -9.16
C GLY A 64 8.66 1.22 -7.95
N SER A 65 7.74 0.39 -7.45
CA SER A 65 7.96 -0.51 -6.33
C SER A 65 8.48 -1.89 -6.77
N LYS A 66 9.06 -2.64 -5.83
CA LYS A 66 9.44 -4.04 -6.05
C LYS A 66 8.24 -4.99 -6.03
N TYR A 67 7.20 -4.64 -5.26
CA TYR A 67 6.02 -5.46 -5.01
C TYR A 67 4.77 -4.60 -4.92
N ALA A 68 3.62 -5.16 -5.30
CA ALA A 68 2.31 -4.59 -5.03
C ALA A 68 1.34 -5.70 -4.62
N PHE A 69 0.32 -5.35 -3.84
CA PHE A 69 -0.69 -6.29 -3.35
C PHE A 69 -2.08 -5.71 -3.60
N ALA A 70 -2.92 -6.46 -4.31
CA ALA A 70 -4.29 -6.04 -4.62
C ALA A 70 -5.26 -6.60 -3.58
N LEU A 71 -5.91 -5.71 -2.82
CA LEU A 71 -6.83 -6.09 -1.75
C LEU A 71 -8.28 -5.73 -2.11
N ALA A 72 -9.23 -6.22 -1.31
CA ALA A 72 -10.66 -6.08 -1.57
C ALA A 72 -11.18 -4.63 -1.52
N SER A 73 -10.47 -3.73 -0.86
CA SER A 73 -10.78 -2.29 -0.79
C SER A 73 -9.58 -1.49 -0.29
N GLY A 74 -9.63 -0.17 -0.39
CA GLY A 74 -8.65 0.73 0.26
C GLY A 74 -8.57 0.46 1.77
N MET A 75 -9.72 0.31 2.44
CA MET A 75 -9.73 -0.02 3.88
C MET A 75 -9.12 -1.39 4.19
N ALA A 76 -9.23 -2.38 3.32
CA ALA A 76 -8.53 -3.65 3.50
C ALA A 76 -6.99 -3.46 3.40
N ALA A 77 -6.52 -2.64 2.46
CA ALA A 77 -5.10 -2.28 2.34
C ALA A 77 -4.60 -1.50 3.57
N THR A 78 -5.34 -0.47 4.02
CA THR A 78 -5.05 0.28 5.24
C THR A 78 -5.01 -0.63 6.47
N SER A 79 -5.97 -1.55 6.60
CA SER A 79 -5.99 -2.53 7.70
C SER A 79 -4.78 -3.47 7.66
N ALA A 80 -4.37 -3.91 6.47
CA ALA A 80 -3.18 -4.76 6.30
C ALA A 80 -1.90 -4.01 6.66
N ALA A 81 -1.79 -2.72 6.33
CA ALA A 81 -0.68 -1.88 6.75
C ALA A 81 -0.65 -1.74 8.29
N PHE A 82 -1.78 -1.40 8.91
CA PHE A 82 -1.85 -1.28 10.37
C PHE A 82 -1.64 -2.61 11.10
N ALA A 83 -1.92 -3.75 10.48
CA ALA A 83 -1.65 -5.08 11.05
C ALA A 83 -0.15 -5.39 11.24
N LEU A 84 0.75 -4.56 10.71
CA LEU A 84 2.19 -4.65 10.98
C LEU A 84 2.58 -4.15 12.38
N LEU A 85 1.70 -3.37 13.01
CA LEU A 85 1.89 -2.84 14.35
C LEU A 85 1.59 -3.88 15.42
N LYS A 86 2.15 -3.66 16.61
CA LYS A 86 1.94 -4.49 17.81
C LYS A 86 1.29 -3.66 18.91
N SER A 87 0.70 -4.34 19.88
CA SER A 87 0.21 -3.70 21.11
C SER A 87 1.34 -2.91 21.79
N GLY A 88 1.04 -1.67 22.18
CA GLY A 88 1.99 -0.70 22.71
C GLY A 88 2.54 0.29 21.68
N ASP A 89 2.51 -0.06 20.38
CA ASP A 89 3.01 0.82 19.32
C ASP A 89 2.14 2.07 19.17
N ARG A 90 2.72 3.14 18.63
CA ARG A 90 2.04 4.40 18.31
C ARG A 90 2.09 4.73 16.82
N VAL A 91 1.01 5.31 16.31
CA VAL A 91 0.89 5.82 14.94
C VAL A 91 0.67 7.33 14.95
N LEU A 92 1.39 8.08 14.11
CA LEU A 92 1.06 9.48 13.81
C LEU A 92 0.30 9.56 12.49
N LEU A 93 -0.79 10.34 12.44
CA LEU A 93 -1.56 10.58 11.22
C LEU A 93 -1.84 12.07 11.03
N ASN A 94 -2.06 12.52 9.79
CA ASN A 94 -2.72 13.81 9.55
C ASN A 94 -4.08 13.83 10.30
N ASN A 95 -4.49 14.97 10.84
CA ASN A 95 -5.82 15.09 11.45
C ASN A 95 -6.96 15.07 10.41
N ASN A 96 -6.65 15.38 9.16
CA ASN A 96 -7.58 15.45 8.03
C ASN A 96 -7.34 14.28 7.07
N VAL A 97 -7.43 13.06 7.60
CA VAL A 97 -7.43 11.82 6.81
C VAL A 97 -8.84 11.43 6.40
N TYR A 98 -8.95 10.55 5.41
CA TYR A 98 -10.18 9.89 5.03
C TYR A 98 -10.94 9.36 6.26
N GLY A 99 -12.25 9.63 6.33
CA GLY A 99 -13.08 9.27 7.48
C GLY A 99 -13.14 7.77 7.78
N GLY A 100 -12.86 6.89 6.81
CA GLY A 100 -12.68 5.45 7.07
C GLY A 100 -11.41 5.15 7.86
N THR A 101 -10.29 5.80 7.51
CA THR A 101 -9.02 5.71 8.23
C THR A 101 -9.18 6.20 9.66
N TYR A 102 -9.81 7.36 9.87
CA TYR A 102 -10.09 7.88 11.20
C TYR A 102 -10.97 6.94 12.04
N ARG A 103 -12.05 6.40 11.46
CA ARG A 103 -12.91 5.42 12.14
C ARG A 103 -12.17 4.14 12.52
N TYR A 104 -11.22 3.70 11.69
CA TYR A 104 -10.39 2.54 12.01
C TYR A 104 -9.53 2.80 13.24
N VAL A 105 -8.73 3.87 13.23
CA VAL A 105 -7.80 4.15 14.34
C VAL A 105 -8.54 4.47 15.64
N SER A 106 -9.62 5.26 15.59
CA SER A 106 -10.41 5.62 16.78
C SER A 106 -11.26 4.45 17.34
N GLY A 107 -11.73 3.54 16.49
CA GLY A 107 -12.64 2.46 16.88
C GLY A 107 -11.97 1.13 17.17
N ILE A 108 -10.86 0.81 16.49
CA ILE A 108 -10.25 -0.53 16.51
C ILE A 108 -8.95 -0.55 17.32
N PHE A 109 -8.10 0.48 17.21
CA PHE A 109 -6.78 0.46 17.87
C PHE A 109 -6.86 0.28 19.39
N LYS A 110 -7.88 0.86 20.03
CA LYS A 110 -8.12 0.67 21.49
C LYS A 110 -8.19 -0.81 21.88
N ASN A 111 -8.83 -1.64 21.06
CA ASN A 111 -8.97 -3.07 21.32
C ASN A 111 -7.69 -3.86 20.97
N GLN A 112 -6.82 -3.29 20.15
CA GLN A 112 -5.52 -3.86 19.77
C GLN A 112 -4.37 -3.37 20.67
N GLY A 113 -4.64 -2.44 21.60
CA GLY A 113 -3.63 -1.81 22.43
C GLY A 113 -2.67 -0.89 21.66
N ILE A 114 -3.08 -0.40 20.49
CA ILE A 114 -2.30 0.52 19.66
C ILE A 114 -2.70 1.95 20.02
N ASN A 115 -1.71 2.83 20.12
CA ASN A 115 -1.91 4.26 20.34
C ASN A 115 -1.88 5.02 19.01
N TYR A 116 -2.55 6.16 18.94
CA TYR A 116 -2.44 7.05 17.78
C TYR A 116 -2.53 8.52 18.20
N ASP A 117 -1.86 9.39 17.45
CA ASP A 117 -2.05 10.83 17.55
C ASP A 117 -2.41 11.41 16.19
N LEU A 118 -3.35 12.36 16.21
CA LEU A 118 -3.73 13.16 15.04
C LEU A 118 -2.98 14.48 15.09
N VAL A 119 -2.14 14.72 14.09
CA VAL A 119 -1.33 15.93 13.98
C VAL A 119 -2.01 16.88 12.99
N ASP A 120 -2.24 18.13 13.42
CA ASP A 120 -2.91 19.12 12.56
C ASP A 120 -2.14 19.41 11.26
N ASP A 121 -0.83 19.55 11.38
CA ASP A 121 0.07 19.68 10.25
C ASP A 121 1.37 18.91 10.52
N LEU A 122 1.58 17.81 9.80
CA LEU A 122 2.81 17.03 9.90
C LEU A 122 4.03 17.88 9.51
N ASN A 123 3.88 18.89 8.65
CA ASN A 123 5.00 19.76 8.28
C ASN A 123 5.58 20.55 9.46
N LEU A 124 4.83 20.69 10.57
CA LEU A 124 5.28 21.43 11.75
C LEU A 124 6.04 20.57 12.76
N ILE A 125 6.00 19.24 12.65
CA ILE A 125 6.71 18.35 13.59
C ILE A 125 8.21 18.41 13.31
N THR A 126 9.01 18.44 14.37
CA THR A 126 10.48 18.51 14.29
C THR A 126 11.16 17.22 14.73
N GLU A 127 10.44 16.36 15.44
CA GLU A 127 10.89 15.06 15.91
C GLU A 127 9.74 14.05 15.91
N ILE A 128 10.09 12.77 15.84
CA ILE A 128 9.15 11.65 15.94
C ILE A 128 9.45 10.95 17.27
N PRO A 129 8.47 10.84 18.19
CA PRO A 129 8.67 10.13 19.45
C PRO A 129 9.11 8.68 19.24
N SER A 130 9.94 8.15 20.14
CA SER A 130 10.56 6.82 19.98
C SER A 130 9.57 5.64 20.01
N ASP A 131 8.39 5.84 20.60
CA ASP A 131 7.30 4.86 20.63
C ASP A 131 6.45 4.86 19.36
N VAL A 132 6.63 5.84 18.46
CA VAL A 132 6.01 5.85 17.14
C VAL A 132 6.67 4.80 16.25
N LYS A 133 5.85 3.87 15.72
CA LYS A 133 6.29 2.82 14.78
C LYS A 133 5.74 2.98 13.38
N MET A 134 4.82 3.92 13.19
CA MET A 134 4.30 4.25 11.87
C MET A 134 3.89 5.72 11.77
N VAL A 135 4.21 6.36 10.66
CA VAL A 135 3.64 7.64 10.25
C VAL A 135 2.77 7.40 9.03
N PHE A 136 1.47 7.67 9.14
CA PHE A 136 0.50 7.52 8.06
C PHE A 136 0.19 8.90 7.46
N ILE A 137 0.57 9.09 6.20
CA ILE A 137 0.46 10.35 5.46
C ILE A 137 -0.64 10.25 4.42
N GLU A 138 -1.49 11.26 4.33
CA GLU A 138 -2.41 11.46 3.20
C GLU A 138 -2.17 12.85 2.62
N THR A 139 -1.70 12.92 1.37
CA THR A 139 -1.37 14.18 0.71
C THR A 139 -1.64 14.12 -0.81
N PRO A 140 -2.47 15.02 -1.36
CA PRO A 140 -3.32 15.98 -0.67
C PRO A 140 -4.36 15.30 0.22
N SER A 141 -4.59 15.86 1.41
CA SER A 141 -5.46 15.24 2.41
C SER A 141 -6.96 15.33 2.03
N ASN A 142 -7.77 14.32 2.35
CA ASN A 142 -9.22 14.38 2.15
C ASN A 142 -9.95 14.93 3.39
N PRO A 143 -10.82 15.96 3.29
CA PRO A 143 -11.26 16.66 2.07
C PRO A 143 -10.54 18.00 1.80
N LEU A 144 -9.66 18.45 2.70
CA LEU A 144 -9.16 19.83 2.72
C LEU A 144 -7.96 20.08 1.79
N LEU A 145 -7.46 19.05 1.10
CA LEU A 145 -6.36 19.07 0.15
C LEU A 145 -5.05 19.64 0.73
N ARG A 146 -4.81 19.43 2.03
CA ARG A 146 -3.55 19.85 2.65
C ARG A 146 -2.40 19.03 2.10
N VAL A 147 -1.29 19.69 1.77
CA VAL A 147 -0.09 19.05 1.23
C VAL A 147 0.92 18.82 2.35
N THR A 148 1.43 17.60 2.45
CA THR A 148 2.50 17.20 3.38
C THR A 148 3.78 16.92 2.59
N ASP A 149 4.92 17.41 3.09
CA ASP A 149 6.25 17.09 2.55
C ASP A 149 6.61 15.64 2.90
N ILE A 150 6.46 14.73 1.94
CA ILE A 150 6.67 13.28 2.13
C ILE A 150 8.13 13.00 2.49
N GLU A 151 9.09 13.63 1.81
CA GLU A 151 10.52 13.36 1.97
C GLU A 151 10.99 13.77 3.37
N ARG A 152 10.65 14.99 3.79
CA ARG A 152 11.00 15.49 5.11
C ARG A 152 10.43 14.61 6.24
N ILE A 153 9.17 14.19 6.12
CA ILE A 153 8.54 13.36 7.15
C ILE A 153 9.13 11.94 7.16
N SER A 154 9.42 11.39 5.99
CA SER A 154 10.06 10.08 5.86
C SER A 154 11.44 10.06 6.50
N GLU A 155 12.25 11.10 6.30
CA GLU A 155 13.55 11.23 6.98
C GLU A 155 13.43 11.25 8.50
N LEU A 156 12.46 11.99 9.05
CA LEU A 156 12.24 12.05 10.50
C LEU A 156 11.75 10.70 11.07
N ALA A 157 10.87 10.01 10.35
CA ALA A 157 10.35 8.69 10.74
C ALA A 157 11.46 7.63 10.73
N HIS A 158 12.26 7.59 9.66
CA HIS A 158 13.34 6.61 9.49
C HIS A 158 14.45 6.76 10.54
N LYS A 159 14.75 7.98 11.00
CA LYS A 159 15.70 8.20 12.12
C LYS A 159 15.28 7.47 13.40
N ASN A 160 13.98 7.20 13.58
CA ASN A 160 13.42 6.49 14.73
C ASN A 160 13.02 5.04 14.40
N GLY A 161 13.32 4.56 13.19
CA GLY A 161 12.96 3.22 12.73
C GLY A 161 11.45 3.01 12.53
N ALA A 162 10.68 4.09 12.38
CA ALA A 162 9.26 4.02 12.09
C ALA A 162 9.01 3.77 10.60
N LEU A 163 7.94 3.02 10.29
CA LEU A 163 7.44 2.85 8.92
C LEU A 163 6.77 4.15 8.46
N VAL A 164 6.87 4.47 7.17
CA VAL A 164 6.04 5.49 6.54
C VAL A 164 5.01 4.78 5.67
N VAL A 165 3.77 5.22 5.75
CA VAL A 165 2.68 4.73 4.89
C VAL A 165 2.06 5.94 4.25
N MET A 166 1.98 5.94 2.92
CA MET A 166 1.42 7.05 2.16
C MET A 166 0.16 6.60 1.41
N ASP A 167 -0.99 7.21 1.74
CA ASP A 167 -2.22 7.06 0.96
C ASP A 167 -2.17 8.00 -0.26
N ASN A 168 -1.83 7.43 -1.41
CA ASN A 168 -1.64 8.14 -2.67
C ASN A 168 -2.90 8.21 -3.54
N THR A 169 -4.08 7.96 -2.97
CA THR A 169 -5.32 7.79 -3.73
C THR A 169 -5.62 8.96 -4.66
N PHE A 170 -5.37 10.20 -4.24
CA PHE A 170 -5.74 11.40 -5.02
C PHE A 170 -4.83 11.66 -6.21
N LEU A 171 -3.52 11.45 -6.06
CA LEU A 171 -2.56 11.77 -7.12
C LEU A 171 -2.25 10.59 -8.01
N THR A 172 -2.42 9.36 -7.52
CA THR A 172 -2.02 8.13 -8.20
C THR A 172 -0.50 8.10 -8.48
N PRO A 173 0.05 6.94 -8.90
CA PRO A 173 1.45 6.84 -9.32
C PRO A 173 1.81 7.75 -10.51
N TYR A 174 0.81 8.26 -11.23
CA TYR A 174 1.00 9.12 -12.39
C TYR A 174 1.55 10.50 -12.03
N TYR A 175 1.06 11.11 -10.95
CA TYR A 175 1.45 12.45 -10.52
C TYR A 175 2.40 12.45 -9.33
N GLN A 176 2.42 11.39 -8.52
CA GLN A 176 3.26 11.30 -7.34
C GLN A 176 3.66 9.85 -7.11
N ARG A 177 4.96 9.59 -6.88
CA ARG A 177 5.48 8.28 -6.48
C ARG A 177 6.12 8.38 -5.09
N PRO A 178 5.33 8.18 -4.02
CA PRO A 178 5.78 8.37 -2.64
C PRO A 178 7.05 7.59 -2.27
N LEU A 179 7.24 6.40 -2.84
CA LEU A 179 8.43 5.58 -2.62
C LEU A 179 9.72 6.25 -3.10
N GLU A 180 9.65 7.12 -4.13
CA GLU A 180 10.80 7.92 -4.59
C GLU A 180 11.16 9.02 -3.57
N HIS A 181 10.24 9.33 -2.64
CA HIS A 181 10.38 10.31 -1.55
C HIS A 181 10.54 9.63 -0.18
N GLY A 182 10.88 8.34 -0.13
CA GLY A 182 11.18 7.63 1.10
C GLY A 182 9.97 7.11 1.88
N ALA A 183 8.77 7.11 1.31
CA ALA A 183 7.65 6.36 1.89
C ALA A 183 7.92 4.84 1.88
#